data_AF-A0A3C1CCI4-F1
#
_entry.id   AF-A0A3C1CCI4-F1
#
_cell.length_a   1.000
_cell.length_b   1.000
_cell.length_c   1.000
_cell.angle_alpha   90.00
_cell.angle_beta   90.00
_cell.angle_gamma   90.00
#
_symmetry.space_group_name_H-M   'P 1'
#
loop_
_entity.id
_entity.type
_entity.pdbx_description
1 polymer ?
#
loop_
_entity_poly.entity_id
_entity_poly.type
_entity_poly.pdbx_seq_one_letter_code
_entity_poly.pdbx_strand_id
1 'polypeptide(L)'
;MKLLYTILLFFFITQGTTASAQFFIGKKKSEIKRLKIDLQKPELVFDKSDICIREIYEAPTLNDCNKIVEKLLKDSSYGWIRINENQVVSNFSKQRLIEVLEINGGCRVQIHQTAWTKELYDLLLSR
;
A
#
# COMPACT_ATOMS: atom_id res chain seq x y z
N MET A 1 39.62 34.44 -33.10
CA MET A 1 40.33 33.43 -32.28
C MET A 1 40.25 33.83 -30.81
N LYS A 2 39.38 33.18 -30.03
CA LYS A 2 39.49 32.95 -28.58
C LYS A 2 38.35 31.98 -28.22
N LEU A 3 38.68 30.69 -28.22
CA LEU A 3 37.99 29.66 -27.45
C LEU A 3 38.06 30.05 -25.97
N LEU A 4 37.05 29.70 -25.17
CA LEU A 4 37.20 28.66 -24.14
C LEU A 4 35.91 28.52 -23.28
N TYR A 5 35.37 27.29 -23.33
CA TYR A 5 34.65 26.51 -22.32
C TYR A 5 33.36 27.02 -21.69
N THR A 6 32.25 26.55 -22.27
CA THR A 6 30.98 26.32 -21.58
C THR A 6 31.11 25.06 -20.70
N ILE A 7 31.10 25.23 -19.38
CA ILE A 7 30.98 24.11 -18.43
C ILE A 7 29.48 23.81 -18.27
N LEU A 8 29.00 22.72 -18.88
CA LEU A 8 27.67 22.17 -18.62
C LEU A 8 27.73 21.36 -17.31
N LEU A 9 27.24 21.93 -16.21
CA LEU A 9 26.95 21.20 -14.99
C LEU A 9 25.67 20.37 -15.20
N PHE A 10 25.83 19.07 -15.46
CA PHE A 10 24.74 18.11 -15.30
C PHE A 10 24.47 17.94 -13.81
N PHE A 11 23.46 18.64 -13.29
CA PHE A 11 22.82 18.28 -12.03
C PHE A 11 22.12 16.93 -12.23
N PHE A 12 22.77 15.84 -11.83
CA PHE A 12 22.08 14.60 -11.54
C PHE A 12 21.18 14.87 -10.34
N ILE A 13 19.90 15.13 -10.62
CA ILE A 13 18.85 15.08 -9.62
C ILE A 13 18.81 13.63 -9.16
N THR A 14 19.41 13.35 -8.00
CA THR A 14 19.22 12.09 -7.30
C THR A 14 17.75 12.06 -6.90
N GLN A 15 16.93 11.40 -7.70
CA GLN A 15 15.57 11.05 -7.30
C GLN A 15 15.71 10.16 -6.08
N GLY A 16 15.59 10.75 -4.89
CA GLY A 16 15.38 10.01 -3.66
C GLY A 16 14.16 9.14 -3.91
N THR A 17 14.35 7.83 -3.96
CA THR A 17 13.24 6.88 -4.00
C THR A 17 12.45 7.13 -2.73
N THR A 18 11.34 7.84 -2.86
CA THR A 18 10.34 7.90 -1.81
C THR A 18 10.04 6.45 -1.47
N ALA A 19 10.27 6.06 -0.21
CA ALA A 19 9.94 4.73 0.27
C ALA A 19 8.43 4.56 0.10
N SER A 20 8.02 4.03 -1.05
CA SER A 20 6.64 3.67 -1.29
C SER A 20 6.31 2.56 -0.30
N ALA A 21 5.14 2.65 0.33
CA ALA A 21 4.65 1.57 1.17
C ALA A 21 4.66 0.30 0.32
N GLN A 22 5.53 -0.64 0.65
CA GLN A 22 5.65 -1.86 -0.12
C GLN A 22 4.50 -2.78 0.26
N PHE A 23 3.53 -2.90 -0.63
CA PHE A 23 2.48 -3.91 -0.50
C PHE A 23 3.00 -5.28 -0.95
N PHE A 24 2.77 -6.29 -0.13
CA PHE A 24 3.00 -7.71 -0.35
C PHE A 24 1.82 -8.40 -1.04
N ILE A 25 0.62 -7.83 -0.99
CA ILE A 25 -0.57 -8.34 -1.69
C ILE A 25 -0.27 -8.65 -3.17
N GLY A 26 -0.61 -9.87 -3.58
CA GLY A 26 -0.41 -10.40 -4.93
C GLY A 26 0.99 -10.98 -5.20
N LYS A 27 1.94 -10.84 -4.27
CA LYS A 27 3.29 -11.39 -4.42
C LYS A 27 3.37 -12.84 -3.93
N LYS A 28 4.23 -13.64 -4.56
CA LYS A 28 4.51 -14.99 -4.08
C LYS A 28 5.35 -14.96 -2.82
N LYS A 29 5.12 -15.92 -1.93
CA LYS A 29 5.90 -16.11 -0.69
C LYS A 29 7.42 -16.16 -0.93
N SER A 30 7.86 -16.76 -2.04
CA SER A 30 9.28 -16.84 -2.43
C SER A 30 9.90 -15.49 -2.81
N GLU A 31 9.12 -14.59 -3.40
CA GLU A 31 9.55 -13.23 -3.77
C GLU A 31 9.69 -12.36 -2.51
N ILE A 32 8.80 -12.56 -1.54
CA ILE A 32 8.76 -11.76 -0.30
C ILE A 32 9.95 -12.07 0.61
N LYS A 33 10.38 -13.33 0.70
CA LYS A 33 11.54 -13.74 1.51
C LYS A 33 12.84 -12.99 1.15
N ARG A 34 12.92 -12.41 -0.04
CA ARG A 34 14.10 -11.67 -0.53
C ARG A 34 14.05 -10.17 -0.22
N LEU A 35 12.92 -9.68 0.29
CA LEU A 35 12.72 -8.26 0.59
C LEU A 35 13.20 -7.93 2.00
N LYS A 36 13.98 -6.84 2.13
CA LYS A 36 14.20 -6.20 3.44
C LYS A 36 12.96 -5.38 3.78
N ILE A 37 12.21 -5.80 4.79
CA ILE A 37 10.98 -5.13 5.21
C ILE A 37 11.35 -4.13 6.30
N ASP A 38 11.21 -2.84 6.00
CA ASP A 38 11.62 -1.71 6.86
C ASP A 38 10.47 -1.18 7.76
N LEU A 39 9.25 -1.68 7.56
CA LEU A 39 8.07 -1.36 8.35
C LEU A 39 7.84 -2.39 9.46
N GLN A 40 7.01 -2.01 10.44
CA GLN A 40 6.39 -2.95 11.38
C GLN A 40 5.81 -4.11 10.56
N LYS A 41 6.43 -5.28 10.68
CA LYS A 41 6.24 -6.38 9.72
C LYS A 41 4.79 -6.86 9.81
N PRO A 42 3.98 -6.75 8.75
CA PRO A 42 2.62 -7.26 8.79
C PRO A 42 2.64 -8.79 8.95
N GLU A 43 1.60 -9.32 9.58
CA GLU A 43 1.24 -10.71 9.38
C GLU A 43 0.73 -10.87 7.93
N LEU A 44 1.25 -11.88 7.24
CA LEU A 44 0.94 -12.15 5.83
C LEU A 44 0.14 -13.44 5.72
N VAL A 45 -1.03 -13.36 5.11
CA VAL A 45 -1.89 -14.52 4.83
C VAL A 45 -1.77 -14.89 3.36
N PHE A 46 -1.49 -16.17 3.10
CA PHE A 46 -1.29 -16.72 1.77
C PHE A 46 -2.43 -17.64 1.38
N ASP A 47 -2.75 -17.69 0.08
CA ASP A 47 -3.62 -18.71 -0.48
C ASP A 47 -2.90 -20.05 -0.67
N LYS A 48 -3.61 -21.04 -1.23
CA LYS A 48 -3.06 -22.38 -1.53
C LYS A 48 -1.96 -22.36 -2.60
N SER A 49 -1.82 -21.28 -3.34
CA SER A 49 -0.81 -21.07 -4.39
C SER A 49 0.39 -20.26 -3.89
N ASP A 50 0.50 -20.05 -2.57
CA ASP A 50 1.52 -19.23 -1.92
C ASP A 50 1.51 -17.74 -2.36
N ILE A 51 0.36 -17.24 -2.82
CA ILE A 51 0.17 -15.81 -3.15
C ILE A 51 -0.37 -15.10 -1.91
N CYS A 52 0.24 -13.97 -1.55
CA CYS A 52 -0.23 -13.15 -0.44
C CYS A 52 -1.59 -12.52 -0.79
N ILE A 53 -2.64 -12.86 -0.03
CA ILE A 53 -4.00 -12.36 -0.23
C ILE A 53 -4.44 -11.40 0.88
N ARG A 54 -3.71 -11.36 2.00
CA ARG A 54 -3.96 -10.40 3.09
C ARG A 54 -2.68 -9.96 3.77
N GLU A 55 -2.62 -8.67 4.09
CA GLU A 55 -1.66 -8.08 5.01
C GLU A 55 -2.41 -7.58 6.24
N ILE A 56 -1.86 -7.85 7.42
CA ILE A 56 -2.48 -7.49 8.69
C ILE A 56 -1.45 -6.76 9.54
N TYR A 57 -1.80 -5.54 9.95
CA TYR A 57 -1.02 -4.72 10.85
C TYR A 57 -1.80 -4.54 12.15
N GLU A 58 -1.18 -4.86 13.28
CA GLU A 58 -1.78 -4.64 14.61
C GLU A 58 -1.09 -3.47 15.30
N ALA A 59 -1.90 -2.66 15.97
CA ALA A 59 -1.42 -1.51 16.71
C ALA A 59 -2.19 -1.34 18.03
N PRO A 60 -1.57 -0.74 19.06
CA PRO A 60 -2.17 -0.65 20.39
C PRO A 60 -3.30 0.40 20.49
N THR A 61 -3.37 1.35 19.56
CA THR A 61 -4.37 2.43 19.59
C THR A 61 -4.91 2.73 18.20
N LEU A 62 -6.16 3.18 18.11
CA LEU A 62 -6.77 3.62 16.85
C LEU A 62 -5.95 4.71 16.15
N ASN A 63 -5.32 5.61 16.91
CA ASN A 63 -4.42 6.63 16.37
C ASN A 63 -3.20 6.01 15.64
N ASP A 64 -2.65 4.91 16.16
CA ASP A 64 -1.54 4.23 15.50
C ASP A 64 -2.00 3.46 14.26
N CYS A 65 -3.20 2.87 14.25
CA CYS A 65 -3.80 2.34 13.02
C CYS A 65 -4.00 3.44 11.96
N ASN A 66 -4.45 4.63 12.36
CA ASN A 66 -4.62 5.76 11.44
C ASN A 66 -3.28 6.17 10.81
N LYS A 67 -2.18 6.21 11.57
CA LYS A 67 -0.83 6.44 11.01
C LYS A 67 -0.39 5.36 10.02
N ILE A 68 -0.78 4.10 10.26
CA ILE A 68 -0.51 3.00 9.31
C ILE A 68 -1.30 3.23 8.03
N VAL A 69 -2.60 3.52 8.13
CA VAL A 69 -3.44 3.86 6.96
C VAL A 69 -2.85 5.03 6.20
N GLU A 70 -2.52 6.14 6.86
CA GLU A 70 -1.89 7.31 6.22
C GLU A 70 -0.62 6.94 5.45
N LYS A 71 0.24 6.08 6.01
CA LYS A 71 1.45 5.59 5.31
C LYS A 71 1.10 4.77 4.08
N LEU A 72 0.11 3.88 4.16
CA LEU A 72 -0.35 3.07 3.02
C LEU A 72 -0.94 3.95 1.91
N LEU A 73 -1.71 4.98 2.29
CA LEU A 73 -2.38 5.89 1.36
C LEU A 73 -1.41 6.85 0.63
N LYS A 74 -0.15 6.97 1.07
CA LYS A 74 0.86 7.80 0.39
C LYS A 74 1.19 7.31 -1.03
N ASP A 75 1.02 6.03 -1.31
CA ASP A 75 1.21 5.50 -2.66
C ASP A 75 -0.02 5.82 -3.53
N SER A 76 0.04 6.93 -4.24
CA SER A 76 -1.04 7.42 -5.11
C SER A 76 -1.28 6.54 -6.33
N SER A 77 -0.38 5.61 -6.68
CA SER A 77 -0.54 4.72 -7.85
C SER A 77 -1.72 3.75 -7.71
N TYR A 78 -2.23 3.59 -6.49
CA TYR A 78 -3.42 2.80 -6.21
C TYR A 78 -4.74 3.54 -6.40
N GLY A 79 -4.72 4.87 -6.53
CA GLY A 79 -5.93 5.68 -6.69
C GLY A 79 -6.95 5.43 -5.59
N TRP A 80 -6.53 5.56 -4.33
CA TRP A 80 -7.35 5.28 -3.16
C TRP A 80 -8.60 6.15 -3.10
N ILE A 81 -9.74 5.53 -2.81
CA ILE A 81 -11.07 6.15 -2.66
C ILE A 81 -11.62 5.74 -1.29
N ARG A 82 -11.96 6.71 -0.45
CA ARG A 82 -12.53 6.44 0.87
C ARG A 82 -14.01 6.07 0.73
N ILE A 83 -14.40 4.92 1.29
CA ILE A 83 -15.78 4.44 1.28
C ILE A 83 -16.52 4.92 2.53
N ASN A 84 -15.86 4.86 3.69
CA ASN A 84 -16.34 5.37 4.97
C ASN A 84 -15.16 5.63 5.93
N GLU A 85 -15.43 5.80 7.22
CA GLU A 85 -14.42 6.09 8.26
C GLU A 85 -13.37 4.97 8.38
N ASN A 86 -13.79 3.72 8.19
CA ASN A 86 -12.99 2.52 8.45
C ASN A 86 -12.55 1.79 7.18
N GLN A 87 -13.04 2.19 6.00
CA GLN A 87 -12.79 1.46 4.74
C GLN A 87 -12.33 2.39 3.62
N VAL A 88 -11.26 1.97 2.95
CA VAL A 88 -10.70 2.64 1.76
C VAL A 88 -10.44 1.60 0.69
N VAL A 89 -10.84 1.90 -0.54
CA VAL A 89 -10.69 1.01 -1.70
C VAL A 89 -9.68 1.57 -2.68
N SER A 90 -8.90 0.72 -3.36
CA SER A 90 -8.10 1.16 -4.50
C SER A 90 -8.98 1.38 -5.72
N ASN A 91 -8.42 1.94 -6.80
CA ASN A 91 -9.06 1.87 -8.11
C ASN A 91 -9.36 0.42 -8.53
N PHE A 92 -10.26 0.26 -9.51
CA PHE A 92 -10.73 -1.05 -9.97
C PHE A 92 -9.61 -1.96 -10.51
N SER A 93 -8.56 -1.42 -11.12
CA SER A 93 -7.49 -2.24 -11.71
C SER A 93 -6.55 -2.85 -10.67
N LYS A 94 -6.51 -2.27 -9.46
CA LYS A 94 -5.64 -2.75 -8.37
C LYS A 94 -6.35 -3.71 -7.43
N GLN A 95 -7.68 -3.65 -7.33
CA GLN A 95 -8.51 -4.60 -6.57
C GLN A 95 -8.05 -4.78 -5.12
N ARG A 96 -8.03 -3.70 -4.33
CA ARG A 96 -7.64 -3.74 -2.92
C ARG A 96 -8.62 -3.03 -2.03
N LEU A 97 -8.82 -3.61 -0.85
CA LEU A 97 -9.58 -3.02 0.25
C LEU A 97 -8.68 -2.87 1.46
N ILE A 98 -8.67 -1.68 2.06
CA ILE A 98 -8.11 -1.42 3.39
C ILE A 98 -9.28 -1.32 4.36
N GLU A 99 -9.21 -2.06 5.46
CA GLU A 99 -10.18 -2.04 6.55
C GLU A 99 -9.47 -1.77 7.88
N VAL A 100 -10.07 -0.91 8.71
CA VAL A 100 -9.65 -0.66 10.08
C VAL A 100 -10.69 -1.25 11.02
N LEU A 101 -10.24 -2.10 11.94
CA LEU A 101 -11.08 -2.80 12.91
C LEU A 101 -10.55 -2.53 14.31
N GLU A 102 -11.42 -2.13 15.23
CA GLU A 102 -11.09 -2.15 16.66
C GLU A 102 -11.11 -3.58 17.18
N ILE A 103 -10.13 -3.93 18.02
CA ILE A 103 -10.03 -5.24 18.67
C ILE A 103 -9.83 -5.02 20.17
N ASN A 104 -10.14 -6.03 20.99
CA ASN A 104 -9.95 -5.91 22.44
C ASN A 104 -8.48 -5.58 22.77
N GLY A 105 -8.23 -4.37 23.28
CA GLY A 105 -6.90 -3.90 23.63
C GLY A 105 -6.09 -3.29 22.48
N GLY A 106 -6.70 -2.99 21.33
CA GLY A 106 -6.01 -2.30 20.22
C GLY A 106 -6.84 -2.14 18.96
N CYS A 107 -6.17 -2.12 17.82
CA CYS A 107 -6.79 -2.06 16.51
C CYS A 107 -5.98 -2.86 15.49
N ARG A 108 -6.62 -3.16 14.37
CA ARG A 108 -6.04 -3.91 13.27
C ARG A 108 -6.35 -3.21 11.96
N VAL A 109 -5.32 -2.97 11.15
CA VAL A 109 -5.46 -2.56 9.74
C VAL A 109 -5.25 -3.79 8.87
N GLN A 110 -6.22 -4.10 8.02
CA GLN A 110 -6.13 -5.21 7.06
C GLN A 110 -6.15 -4.67 5.64
N ILE A 111 -5.32 -5.27 4.78
CA ILE A 111 -5.32 -5.01 3.34
C ILE A 111 -5.66 -6.31 2.66
N HIS A 112 -6.68 -6.31 1.80
CA HIS A 112 -7.21 -7.49 1.15
C HIS A 112 -6.96 -7.39 -0.34
N GLN A 113 -6.51 -8.49 -0.95
CA GLN A 113 -6.74 -8.69 -2.37
C GLN A 113 -8.23 -8.96 -2.56
N THR A 114 -8.88 -8.17 -3.41
CA THR A 114 -10.26 -8.40 -3.81
C THR A 114 -10.31 -8.93 -5.24
N ALA A 115 -11.50 -9.40 -5.62
CA ALA A 115 -11.79 -9.89 -6.97
C ALA A 115 -13.19 -9.39 -7.37
N TRP A 116 -13.42 -8.10 -7.20
CA TRP A 116 -14.71 -7.51 -7.55
C TRP A 116 -14.90 -7.49 -9.06
N THR A 117 -16.12 -7.78 -9.49
CA THR A 117 -16.55 -7.43 -10.85
C THR A 117 -16.70 -5.93 -10.96
N LYS A 118 -16.73 -5.42 -12.20
CA LYS A 118 -16.86 -3.97 -12.43
C LYS A 118 -18.17 -3.44 -11.86
N GLU A 119 -19.24 -4.22 -12.00
CA GLU A 119 -20.57 -3.91 -11.49
C GLU A 119 -20.59 -3.81 -9.96
N LEU A 120 -19.99 -4.77 -9.25
CA LEU A 120 -19.90 -4.73 -7.79
C LEU A 120 -19.05 -3.56 -7.30
N TYR A 121 -17.96 -3.27 -8.01
CA TYR A 121 -17.10 -2.13 -7.69
C TYR A 121 -17.83 -0.80 -7.87
N ASP A 122 -18.59 -0.66 -8.95
CA ASP A 122 -19.36 0.56 -9.21
C ASP A 122 -20.50 0.73 -8.20
N LEU A 123 -21.17 -0.35 -7.80
CA LEU A 123 -22.16 -0.35 -6.71
C LEU A 123 -21.56 0.05 -5.35
N LEU A 124 -20.34 -0.39 -5.06
CA LEU A 124 -19.63 0.01 -3.84
C LEU A 124 -19.39 1.53 -3.77
N LEU A 125 -19.19 2.16 -4.94
CA LEU A 125 -18.90 3.58 -5.06
C LEU A 125 -20.13 4.48 -5.26
N SER A 126 -21.25 3.93 -5.72
CA SER A 126 -22.43 4.71 -6.12
C SER A 126 -23.31 5.17 -4.94
N ARG A 127 -22.71 5.66 -3.86
CA ARG A 127 -23.44 6.23 -2.72
C ARG A 127 -24.14 7.53 -3.07
#